data_AF-A0A392R091-F1
#
_entry.id   AF-A0A392R091-F1
#
_cell.length_a   1.000
_cell.length_b   1.000
_cell.length_c   1.000
_cell.angle_alpha   90.00
_cell.angle_beta   90.00
_cell.angle_gamma   90.00
#
_symmetry.space_group_name_H-M   'P 1'
#
loop_
_entity.id
_entity.type
_entity.pdbx_description
1 polymer ?
#
loop_
_entity_poly.entity_id
_entity_poly.type
_entity_poly.pdbx_seq_one_letter_code
_entity_poly.pdbx_strand_id
1 'polypeptide(L)'
;MWTSLNYGGRTVFLEEDKSWIEQIQTKFPSLESHHVVYDTKVHQSDELMRSGMEQEDCKKVSDPRFSKCELAHKGFPSEVYDIEWDVIMVDAPTGYFEGAPGRMSAIYTAGLIARNRENGDTDVFVHDV
;
A
#
# COMPACT_ATOMS: atom_id res chain seq x y z
N MET A 1 -15.74 11.86 7.83
CA MET A 1 -14.44 12.35 8.33
C MET A 1 -13.46 12.50 7.18
N TRP A 2 -13.05 11.42 6.50
CA TRP A 2 -12.09 11.47 5.38
C TRP A 2 -12.53 12.36 4.21
N THR A 3 -13.79 12.27 3.77
CA THR A 3 -14.35 13.12 2.71
C THR A 3 -14.37 14.61 3.07
N SER A 4 -14.35 14.95 4.36
CA SER A 4 -14.31 16.33 4.84
C SER A 4 -12.88 16.84 5.02
N LEU A 5 -11.92 15.95 5.32
CA LEU A 5 -10.50 16.28 5.49
C LEU A 5 -9.82 16.56 4.15
N ASN A 6 -10.16 15.80 3.10
CA ASN A 6 -9.62 15.97 1.76
C ASN A 6 -10.65 16.63 0.82
N TYR A 7 -11.22 17.76 1.24
CA TYR A 7 -12.26 18.44 0.46
C TYR A 7 -11.73 18.87 -0.91
N GLY A 8 -12.37 18.41 -1.98
CA GLY A 8 -11.95 18.68 -3.36
C GLY A 8 -10.78 17.83 -3.85
N GLY A 9 -10.18 17.02 -2.99
CA GLY A 9 -9.18 16.02 -3.36
C GLY A 9 -9.79 14.64 -3.64
N ARG A 10 -8.96 13.71 -4.10
CA ARG A 10 -9.31 12.30 -4.28
C ARG A 10 -8.72 11.47 -3.15
N THR A 11 -9.51 10.56 -2.60
CA THR A 11 -9.05 9.59 -1.60
C THR A 11 -9.46 8.20 -2.03
N VAL A 12 -8.49 7.30 -2.09
CA VAL A 12 -8.68 5.89 -2.45
C VAL A 12 -8.27 5.02 -1.27
N PHE A 13 -9.12 4.07 -0.91
CA PHE A 13 -8.85 3.09 0.15
C PHE A 13 -8.44 1.75 -0.48
N LEU A 14 -7.33 1.20 0.00
CA LEU A 14 -6.90 -0.17 -0.29
C LEU A 14 -7.09 -0.99 0.98
N GLU A 15 -7.98 -1.98 0.93
CA GLU A 15 -8.45 -2.67 2.12
C GLU A 15 -8.43 -4.20 1.93
N GLU A 16 -8.03 -4.93 2.96
CA GLU A 16 -7.93 -6.40 2.92
C GLU A 16 -9.23 -7.10 3.33
N ASP A 17 -10.12 -6.43 4.08
CA ASP A 17 -11.41 -6.99 4.48
C ASP A 17 -12.54 -6.61 3.50
N LYS A 18 -12.94 -7.55 2.64
CA LYS A 18 -14.10 -7.40 1.73
C LYS A 18 -15.39 -7.04 2.48
N SER A 19 -15.62 -7.63 3.64
CA SER A 19 -16.85 -7.42 4.39
C SER A 19 -16.93 -5.99 4.94
N TRP A 20 -15.78 -5.41 5.30
CA TRP A 20 -15.68 -4.00 5.68
C TRP A 20 -16.01 -3.10 4.49
N ILE A 21 -15.48 -3.40 3.30
CA ILE A 21 -15.73 -2.65 2.07
C ILE A 21 -17.24 -2.62 1.75
N GLU A 22 -17.90 -3.78 1.75
CA GLU A 22 -19.34 -3.88 1.46
C GLU A 22 -20.19 -3.09 2.47
N GLN A 23 -19.83 -3.16 3.76
CA GLN A 23 -20.50 -2.42 4.82
C GLN A 23 -20.32 -0.90 4.69
N ILE A 24 -19.10 -0.45 4.38
CA ILE A 24 -18.81 0.99 4.31
C ILE A 24 -19.37 1.62 3.04
N GLN A 25 -19.35 0.91 1.91
CA GLN A 25 -19.94 1.38 0.65
C GLN A 25 -21.46 1.57 0.76
N THR A 26 -22.13 0.73 1.56
CA THR A 26 -23.56 0.93 1.87
C THR A 26 -23.82 2.23 2.63
N LYS A 27 -22.91 2.62 3.52
CA LYS A 27 -23.02 3.85 4.33
C LYS A 27 -22.53 5.10 3.58
N PHE A 28 -21.52 4.95 2.73
CA PHE A 28 -20.88 6.01 1.98
C PHE A 28 -20.66 5.57 0.52
N PRO A 29 -21.71 5.65 -0.34
CA PRO A 29 -21.62 5.16 -1.72
C PRO A 29 -20.58 5.87 -2.60
N SER A 30 -20.16 7.08 -2.22
CA SER A 30 -19.13 7.84 -2.92
C SER A 30 -17.70 7.49 -2.48
N LEU A 31 -17.53 6.53 -1.56
CA LEU A 31 -16.21 6.13 -1.06
C LEU A 31 -15.54 5.20 -2.08
N GLU A 32 -14.42 5.65 -2.64
CA GLU A 32 -13.59 4.84 -3.52
C GLU A 32 -12.74 3.86 -2.69
N SER A 33 -13.01 2.56 -2.83
CA SER A 33 -12.37 1.51 -2.04
C SER A 33 -12.18 0.24 -2.88
N HIS A 34 -11.01 -0.38 -2.76
CA HIS A 34 -10.64 -1.58 -3.50
C HIS A 34 -10.16 -2.65 -2.54
N HIS A 35 -10.64 -3.87 -2.79
CA HIS A 35 -10.16 -5.03 -2.06
C HIS A 35 -8.79 -5.44 -2.59
N VAL A 36 -7.82 -5.56 -1.68
CA VAL A 36 -6.44 -5.93 -1.98
C VAL A 36 -6.05 -7.16 -1.15
N VAL A 37 -5.39 -8.12 -1.80
CA VAL A 37 -4.82 -9.29 -1.12
C VAL A 37 -3.35 -9.03 -0.84
N TYR A 38 -2.92 -9.19 0.42
CA TYR A 38 -1.52 -9.11 0.81
C TYR A 38 -0.98 -10.51 1.08
N ASP A 39 0.02 -10.93 0.30
CA ASP A 39 0.51 -12.31 0.31
C ASP A 39 1.64 -12.56 1.32
N THR A 40 2.42 -11.53 1.66
CA THR A 40 3.52 -11.62 2.64
C THR A 40 2.99 -11.85 4.04
N LYS A 41 3.65 -12.69 4.83
CA LYS A 41 3.28 -13.03 6.21
C LYS A 41 4.24 -12.43 7.23
N VAL A 42 3.75 -12.22 8.46
CA VAL A 42 4.57 -11.69 9.56
C VAL A 42 5.79 -12.58 9.83
N HIS A 43 5.61 -13.91 9.82
CA HIS A 43 6.71 -14.85 10.05
C HIS A 43 7.80 -14.86 8.96
N GLN A 44 7.58 -14.17 7.83
CA GLN A 44 8.54 -14.06 6.74
C GLN A 44 9.42 -12.80 6.86
N SER A 45 9.24 -12.01 7.91
CA SER A 45 9.84 -10.67 8.04
C SER A 45 11.36 -10.67 7.89
N ASP A 46 12.06 -11.57 8.59
CA ASP A 46 13.52 -11.66 8.55
C ASP A 46 14.04 -11.99 7.14
N GLU A 47 13.38 -12.92 6.44
CA GLU A 47 13.74 -13.30 5.08
C GLU A 47 13.50 -12.16 4.09
N LEU A 48 12.32 -11.53 4.18
CA LEU A 48 11.93 -10.40 3.35
C LEU A 48 12.85 -9.19 3.56
N MET A 49 13.29 -8.93 4.79
CA MET A 49 14.25 -7.87 5.11
C MET A 49 15.59 -8.17 4.45
N ARG A 50 16.10 -9.40 4.58
CA ARG A 50 17.35 -9.81 3.96
C ARG A 50 17.29 -9.67 2.44
N SER A 51 16.23 -10.18 1.80
CA SER A 51 16.02 -10.01 0.37
C SER A 51 15.95 -8.56 -0.06
N GLY A 52 15.22 -7.71 0.68
CA GLY A 52 15.14 -6.28 0.40
C GLY A 52 16.50 -5.57 0.43
N MET A 53 17.42 -6.02 1.28
CA MET A 53 18.77 -5.47 1.42
C MET A 53 19.78 -6.07 0.42
N GLU A 54 19.66 -7.35 0.08
CA GLU A 54 20.62 -8.08 -0.76
C GLU A 54 20.29 -7.96 -2.25
N GLN A 55 19.01 -7.97 -2.63
CA GLN A 55 18.60 -7.99 -4.04
C GLN A 55 18.73 -6.61 -4.68
N GLU A 56 19.50 -6.52 -5.76
CA GLU A 56 19.66 -5.27 -6.52
C GLU A 56 18.35 -4.74 -7.10
N ASP A 57 17.42 -5.62 -7.45
CA ASP A 57 16.11 -5.19 -7.95
C ASP A 57 15.24 -4.55 -6.85
N CYS A 58 15.51 -4.81 -5.56
CA CYS A 58 14.84 -4.16 -4.44
C CYS A 58 15.37 -2.74 -4.14
N LYS A 59 16.55 -2.39 -4.66
CA LYS A 59 17.20 -1.07 -4.47
C LYS A 59 16.87 -0.07 -5.56
N LYS A 60 16.26 -0.52 -6.66
CA LYS A 60 15.90 0.33 -7.80
C LYS A 60 14.54 0.97 -7.58
N VAL A 61 14.46 2.28 -7.80
CA VAL A 61 13.19 2.96 -7.98
C VAL A 61 12.66 2.60 -9.37
N SER A 62 11.55 1.90 -9.42
CA SER A 62 10.90 1.45 -10.64
C SER A 62 9.40 1.32 -10.42
N ASP A 63 8.64 1.23 -11.50
CA ASP A 63 7.21 0.94 -11.43
C ASP A 63 6.98 -0.41 -10.71
N PRO A 64 6.23 -0.45 -9.59
CA PRO A 64 6.01 -1.66 -8.83
C PRO A 64 5.45 -2.82 -9.66
N ARG A 65 4.64 -2.52 -10.69
CA ARG A 65 4.03 -3.52 -11.59
C ARG A 65 5.07 -4.38 -12.31
N PHE A 66 6.24 -3.81 -12.56
CA PHE A 66 7.33 -4.47 -13.29
C PHE A 66 8.54 -4.81 -12.41
N SER A 67 8.50 -4.45 -11.12
CA SER A 67 9.59 -4.73 -10.19
C SER A 67 9.77 -6.25 -9.99
N LYS A 68 11.02 -6.68 -9.97
CA LYS A 68 11.41 -8.06 -9.65
C LYS A 68 11.59 -8.28 -8.15
N CYS A 69 11.60 -7.21 -7.36
CA CYS A 69 11.66 -7.31 -5.91
C CYS A 69 10.38 -7.96 -5.38
N GLU A 70 10.52 -8.97 -4.52
CA GLU A 70 9.37 -9.67 -3.93
C GLU A 70 8.52 -8.79 -3.00
N LEU A 71 9.10 -7.70 -2.47
CA LEU A 71 8.38 -6.73 -1.65
C LEU A 71 7.41 -5.86 -2.46
N ALA A 72 7.59 -5.75 -3.78
CA ALA A 72 6.74 -4.93 -4.64
C ALA A 72 5.38 -5.59 -4.89
N HIS A 73 4.31 -4.98 -4.39
CA HIS A 73 2.94 -5.40 -4.63
C HIS A 73 2.50 -5.02 -6.05
N LYS A 74 1.91 -5.97 -6.76
CA LYS A 74 1.53 -5.86 -8.20
C LYS A 74 0.02 -5.94 -8.44
N GLY A 75 -0.75 -6.16 -7.38
CA GLY A 75 -2.19 -6.39 -7.43
C GLY A 75 -3.02 -5.19 -6.98
N PHE A 76 -2.44 -3.99 -6.87
CA PHE A 76 -3.26 -2.79 -6.66
C PHE A 76 -3.97 -2.41 -7.96
N PRO A 77 -5.09 -1.67 -7.87
CA PRO A 77 -5.72 -1.03 -9.03
C PRO A 77 -4.74 -0.14 -9.80
N SER A 78 -4.87 -0.06 -11.13
CA SER A 78 -3.94 0.70 -11.99
C SER A 78 -3.81 2.17 -11.59
N GLU A 79 -4.92 2.79 -11.18
CA GLU A 79 -4.99 4.17 -10.72
C GLU A 79 -4.07 4.46 -9.53
N VAL A 80 -3.77 3.46 -8.69
CA VAL A 80 -2.85 3.62 -7.57
C VAL A 80 -1.42 3.84 -8.07
N TYR A 81 -1.05 3.19 -9.16
CA TYR A 81 0.28 3.31 -9.77
C TYR A 81 0.39 4.51 -10.71
N ASP A 82 -0.71 4.88 -11.38
CA ASP A 82 -0.71 5.91 -12.43
C ASP A 82 -0.89 7.34 -11.88
N ILE A 83 -1.34 7.49 -10.63
CA ILE A 83 -1.56 8.78 -9.98
C ILE A 83 -0.38 9.13 -9.08
N GLU A 84 0.06 10.40 -9.16
CA GLU A 84 0.98 10.98 -8.17
C GLU A 84 0.20 11.35 -6.90
N TRP A 85 0.53 10.70 -5.79
CA TRP A 85 -0.14 10.92 -4.50
C TRP A 85 0.63 11.93 -3.66
N ASP A 86 -0.05 12.90 -3.06
CA ASP A 86 0.59 13.81 -2.09
C ASP A 86 0.86 13.13 -0.76
N VAL A 87 -0.05 12.25 -0.33
CA VAL A 87 0.02 11.56 0.97
C VAL A 87 -0.39 10.10 0.79
N ILE A 88 0.38 9.20 1.40
CA ILE A 88 0.05 7.79 1.53
C ILE A 88 0.06 7.41 3.01
N MET A 89 -1.04 6.85 3.50
CA MET A 89 -1.13 6.31 4.86
C MET A 89 -1.15 4.78 4.82
N VAL A 90 -0.18 4.15 5.47
CA VAL A 90 -0.07 2.70 5.60
C VAL A 90 -0.49 2.30 7.02
N ASP A 91 -1.72 1.81 7.14
CA ASP A 91 -2.32 1.34 8.41
C ASP A 91 -2.66 -0.16 8.39
N ALA A 92 -2.67 -0.76 7.21
CA ALA A 92 -2.94 -2.17 6.96
C ALA A 92 -1.76 -2.80 6.22
N PRO A 93 -1.63 -4.14 6.20
CA PRO A 93 -2.49 -5.15 6.80
C PRO A 93 -2.34 -5.38 8.32
N THR A 94 -3.30 -6.15 8.84
CA THR A 94 -3.58 -6.50 10.24
C THR A 94 -2.36 -6.87 11.10
N GLY A 95 -1.44 -7.70 10.62
CA GLY A 95 -0.12 -7.93 11.23
C GLY A 95 -0.03 -8.44 12.69
N TYR A 96 -1.11 -8.83 13.38
CA TYR A 96 -1.05 -9.17 14.82
C TYR A 96 -0.62 -10.60 15.17
N PHE A 97 -0.45 -11.50 14.19
CA PHE A 97 0.01 -12.87 14.41
C PHE A 97 0.87 -13.38 13.26
N GLU A 98 1.70 -14.39 13.51
CA GLU A 98 2.69 -14.95 12.57
C GLU A 98 2.14 -15.23 11.16
N GLY A 99 0.94 -15.82 11.06
CA GLY A 99 0.29 -16.15 9.78
C GLY A 99 -0.56 -15.02 9.16
N ALA A 100 -0.67 -13.88 9.83
CA ALA A 100 -1.34 -12.70 9.30
C ALA A 100 -0.55 -12.11 8.14
N PRO A 101 -1.20 -11.38 7.22
CA PRO A 101 -0.46 -10.57 6.27
C PRO A 101 0.36 -9.49 7.00
N GLY A 102 1.62 -9.33 6.59
CA GLY A 102 2.57 -8.36 7.14
C GLY A 102 2.66 -7.07 6.33
N ARG A 103 3.06 -5.96 6.96
CA ARG A 103 3.09 -4.62 6.34
C ARG A 103 4.28 -4.35 5.42
N MET A 104 5.25 -5.26 5.34
CA MET A 104 6.49 -5.02 4.59
C MET A 104 6.24 -4.72 3.11
N SER A 105 5.37 -5.48 2.44
CA SER A 105 5.05 -5.22 1.04
C SER A 105 4.27 -3.92 0.85
N ALA A 106 3.34 -3.60 1.77
CA ALA A 106 2.59 -2.34 1.74
C ALA A 106 3.51 -1.12 1.90
N ILE A 107 4.39 -1.13 2.90
CA ILE A 107 5.38 -0.07 3.17
C ILE A 107 6.34 0.09 1.99
N TYR A 108 6.89 -1.02 1.49
CA TYR A 108 7.84 -0.99 0.38
C TYR A 108 7.19 -0.43 -0.90
N THR A 109 5.98 -0.88 -1.22
CA THR A 109 5.26 -0.44 -2.42
C THR A 109 4.84 1.03 -2.31
N ALA A 110 4.38 1.48 -1.14
CA ALA A 110 4.11 2.90 -0.88
C ALA A 110 5.35 3.76 -1.11
N GLY A 111 6.52 3.30 -0.63
CA GLY A 111 7.80 3.97 -0.87
C GLY A 111 8.22 4.02 -2.33
N LEU A 112 7.93 2.97 -3.12
CA LEU A 112 8.17 3.01 -4.57
C LEU A 112 7.24 3.99 -5.28
N ILE A 113 5.94 3.96 -4.97
CA ILE A 113 4.95 4.91 -5.55
C ILE A 113 5.36 6.35 -5.23
N ALA A 114 5.69 6.63 -3.97
CA ALA A 114 6.15 7.94 -3.53
C ALA A 114 7.40 8.43 -4.29
N ARG A 115 8.37 7.55 -4.54
CA ARG A 115 9.61 7.89 -5.27
C ARG A 115 9.45 7.95 -6.79
N ASN A 116 8.39 7.38 -7.34
CA ASN A 116 8.08 7.44 -8.76
C ASN A 116 7.36 8.73 -9.16
N ARG A 117 6.95 9.56 -8.19
CA ARG A 117 6.44 10.92 -8.45
C ARG A 117 7.49 11.73 -9.20
N GLU A 118 7.10 12.32 -10.32
CA GLU A 118 7.94 13.17 -11.17
C GLU A 118 8.11 14.57 -10.57
N ASN A 119 7.04 15.13 -9.99
CA ASN A 119 7.02 16.52 -9.51
C ASN A 119 6.52 16.64 -8.07
N GLY A 120 7.41 17.04 -7.16
CA GLY A 120 7.10 17.24 -5.75
C GLY A 120 7.37 15.99 -4.91
N ASP A 121 6.98 16.05 -3.64
CA ASP A 121 7.23 14.99 -2.66
C ASP A 121 5.93 14.29 -2.28
N THR A 122 6.00 12.99 -1.99
CA THR A 122 4.90 12.23 -1.40
C THR A 122 5.26 11.89 0.05
N ASP A 123 4.41 12.30 0.99
CA ASP A 123 4.58 11.94 2.39
C ASP A 123 3.98 10.56 2.68
N VAL A 124 4.80 9.64 3.21
CA VAL A 124 4.36 8.30 3.60
C VAL A 124 4.30 8.21 5.13
N PHE A 125 3.10 8.05 5.67
CA PHE A 125 2.87 7.82 7.10
C PHE A 125 2.63 6.35 7.35
N VAL A 126 3.40 5.75 8.25
CA VAL A 126 3.17 4.38 8.72
C VAL A 126 2.60 4.44 10.12
N HIS A 127 1.40 3.89 10.30
CA HIS A 127 0.69 3.89 11.56
C HIS A 127 0.91 2.56 12.31
N ASP A 128 0.83 2.60 13.64
CA ASP A 128 1.02 1.46 14.55
C ASP A 128 2.34 0.70 14.33
N VAL A 129 3.47 1.42 14.38
CA VAL A 129 4.85 0.85 14.35
C VAL A 129 5.37 0.40 15.70
#